data_AF-A0A7V0W887-F1
#
_entry.id   AF-A0A7V0W887-F1
#
_cell.length_a   1.000
_cell.length_b   1.000
_cell.length_c   1.000
_cell.angle_alpha   90.00
_cell.angle_beta   90.00
_cell.angle_gamma   90.00
#
_symmetry.space_group_name_H-M   'P 1'
#
loop_
_entity.id
_entity.type
_entity.pdbx_description
1 polymer ?
#
loop_
_entity_poly.entity_id
_entity_poly.type
_entity_poly.pdbx_seq_one_letter_code
_entity_poly.pdbx_strand_id
1 'polypeptide(L)'
;MSALHGLKGDNLDLILHSPGGSMEAADQIVQYLRRKYKHIRAIIPQNAMSAATMIGCACDTIVMGKHSALGPIDPQVSFPTATGTFTAPAQAILDEFEQAKNEIKSDPSTIPLWASKIQVYPPGFLQMCQTTLDLAKEKVEE
;
A
#
# COMPACT_ATOMS: atom_id res chain seq x y z
N MET A 1 21.95 -4.27 10.24
CA MET A 1 22.00 -3.41 9.03
C MET A 1 23.42 -2.84 8.89
N SER A 2 24.19 -3.28 7.89
CA SER A 2 25.60 -2.85 7.69
C SER A 2 25.73 -1.36 7.39
N ALA A 3 24.74 -0.79 6.68
CA ALA A 3 24.67 0.63 6.34
C ALA A 3 24.68 1.59 7.56
N LEU A 4 24.36 1.09 8.76
CA LEU A 4 24.28 1.89 9.98
C LEU A 4 25.36 1.51 11.01
N HIS A 5 26.31 0.65 10.61
CA HIS A 5 27.37 0.20 11.49
C HIS A 5 28.29 1.36 11.88
N GLY A 6 28.58 1.49 13.17
CA GLY A 6 29.42 2.57 13.71
C GLY A 6 28.75 3.93 13.83
N LEU A 7 27.54 4.13 13.30
CA LEU A 7 26.79 5.38 13.49
C LEU A 7 26.30 5.50 14.93
N LYS A 8 26.65 6.63 15.56
CA LYS A 8 26.30 7.02 16.93
C LYS A 8 25.35 8.23 16.92
N GLY A 9 24.61 8.41 18.01
CA GLY A 9 23.66 9.51 18.19
C GLY A 9 22.21 9.10 18.04
N ASP A 10 21.32 10.03 18.38
CA ASP A 10 19.88 9.78 18.50
C ASP A 10 19.08 10.18 17.26
N ASN A 11 19.72 10.81 16.27
CA ASN A 11 19.08 11.32 15.06
C ASN A 11 19.59 10.61 13.80
N LEU A 12 18.72 10.39 12.82
CA LEU A 12 19.04 9.76 11.54
C LEU A 12 18.48 10.54 10.35
N ASP A 13 19.33 10.77 9.35
CA ASP A 13 18.89 11.16 8.00
C ASP A 13 18.91 9.94 7.09
N LEU A 14 17.76 9.60 6.52
CA LEU A 14 17.58 8.46 5.62
C LEU A 14 17.29 8.97 4.21
N ILE A 15 18.22 8.73 3.28
CA ILE A 15 17.94 8.96 1.85
C ILE A 15 17.15 7.76 1.32
N LEU A 16 15.93 8.04 0.84
CA LEU A 16 14.97 7.02 0.45
C LEU A 16 14.57 7.20 -1.02
N HIS A 17 15.06 6.30 -1.86
CA HIS A 17 14.72 6.21 -3.27
C HIS A 17 14.49 4.75 -3.64
N SER A 18 13.23 4.35 -3.80
CA SER A 18 12.88 2.96 -4.05
C SER A 18 11.48 2.81 -4.68
N PRO A 19 11.31 1.86 -5.61
CA PRO A 19 9.99 1.51 -6.16
C PRO A 19 9.13 0.69 -5.18
N GLY A 20 9.62 0.38 -3.97
CA GLY A 20 8.93 -0.45 -3.00
C GLY A 20 9.55 -1.84 -2.89
N GLY A 21 8.73 -2.85 -2.57
CA GLY A 21 9.18 -4.22 -2.31
C GLY A 21 8.29 -4.92 -1.29
N SER A 22 8.89 -5.77 -0.45
CA SER A 22 8.17 -6.44 0.64
C SER A 22 7.80 -5.45 1.75
N MET A 23 6.52 -5.46 2.14
CA MET A 23 6.00 -4.68 3.26
C MET A 23 6.57 -5.18 4.60
N GLU A 24 6.80 -6.49 4.73
CA GLU A 24 7.42 -7.11 5.91
C GLU A 24 8.85 -6.62 6.10
N ALA A 25 9.62 -6.54 5.01
CA ALA A 25 10.98 -6.01 5.07
C ALA A 25 10.98 -4.53 5.45
N ALA A 26 10.05 -3.73 4.91
CA ALA A 26 9.90 -2.33 5.27
C ALA A 26 9.54 -2.15 6.76
N ASP A 27 8.60 -2.93 7.27
CA ASP A 27 8.22 -2.93 8.69
C ASP A 27 9.42 -3.29 9.59
N GLN A 28 10.15 -4.37 9.30
CA GLN A 28 11.35 -4.74 10.06
C GLN A 28 12.42 -3.65 10.05
N ILE A 29 12.59 -2.95 8.92
CA ILE A 29 13.49 -1.79 8.81
C ILE A 29 13.00 -0.69 9.75
N VAL A 30 11.73 -0.29 9.66
CA VAL A 30 11.14 0.77 10.48
C VAL A 30 11.30 0.47 11.97
N GLN A 31 10.93 -0.73 12.41
CA GLN A 31 11.06 -1.13 13.81
C GLN A 31 12.51 -1.08 14.30
N TYR A 32 13.46 -1.54 13.48
CA TYR A 32 14.88 -1.47 13.81
C TYR A 32 15.35 0.00 13.95
N LEU A 33 14.97 0.86 13.02
CA LEU A 33 15.35 2.27 13.04
C LEU A 33 14.74 2.99 14.25
N ARG A 34 13.46 2.76 14.55
CA ARG A 34 12.74 3.36 15.68
C ARG A 34 13.26 2.91 17.04
N ARG A 35 13.78 1.69 17.15
CA ARG A 35 14.48 1.24 18.38
C ARG A 35 15.82 1.94 18.60
N LYS A 36 16.46 2.44 17.55
CA LYS A 36 17.81 3.02 17.61
C LYS A 36 17.82 4.54 17.66
N TYR A 37 16.88 5.20 16.99
CA TYR A 37 16.87 6.65 16.79
C TYR A 37 15.57 7.27 17.29
N LYS A 38 15.68 8.41 17.98
CA LYS A 38 14.55 9.20 18.49
C LYS A 38 13.95 10.08 17.41
N HIS A 39 14.77 10.58 16.50
CA HIS A 39 14.32 11.42 15.38
C HIS A 39 14.87 10.90 14.06
N ILE A 40 13.99 10.66 13.09
CA ILE A 40 14.32 10.15 11.77
C ILE A 40 13.75 11.10 10.72
N ARG A 41 14.60 11.60 9.83
CA ARG A 41 14.23 12.41 8.68
C ARG A 41 14.42 11.61 7.40
N ALA A 42 13.34 11.37 6.68
CA ALA A 42 13.37 10.80 5.34
C ALA A 42 13.63 11.91 4.31
N ILE A 43 14.60 11.70 3.41
CA ILE A 43 14.92 12.59 2.30
C ILE A 43 14.61 11.82 1.02
N ILE A 44 13.63 12.29 0.25
CA ILE A 44 13.15 11.63 -0.96
C ILE A 44 13.58 12.45 -2.16
N PRO A 45 14.69 12.08 -2.84
CA PRO A 45 15.20 12.87 -3.95
C PRO A 45 14.30 12.80 -5.19
N GLN A 46 13.74 11.61 -5.50
CA GLN A 46 12.93 11.41 -6.71
C GLN A 46 11.64 10.63 -6.43
N ASN A 47 11.72 9.40 -5.93
CA ASN A 47 10.51 8.65 -5.60
C ASN A 47 10.71 7.62 -4.49
N ALA A 48 9.70 7.50 -3.65
CA ALA A 48 9.47 6.36 -2.77
C ALA A 48 8.07 5.83 -3.08
N MET A 49 7.94 4.56 -3.46
CA MET A 49 6.66 3.96 -3.85
C MET A 49 6.34 2.76 -2.94
N SER A 50 5.05 2.48 -2.72
CA SER A 50 4.58 1.29 -1.98
C SER A 50 5.29 1.15 -0.62
N ALA A 51 5.97 0.03 -0.37
CA ALA A 51 6.70 -0.23 0.88
C ALA A 51 7.73 0.86 1.24
N ALA A 52 8.31 1.55 0.25
CA ALA A 52 9.19 2.68 0.53
C ALA A 52 8.41 3.88 1.07
N THR A 53 7.24 4.20 0.51
CA THR A 53 6.36 5.24 1.07
C THR A 53 6.04 4.96 2.53
N MET A 54 5.77 3.71 2.92
CA MET A 54 5.56 3.34 4.32
C MET A 54 6.76 3.71 5.21
N ILE A 55 7.99 3.40 4.79
CA ILE A 55 9.21 3.78 5.53
C ILE A 55 9.28 5.30 5.69
N GLY A 56 8.99 6.05 4.62
CA GLY A 56 8.95 7.51 4.65
C GLY A 56 7.90 8.06 5.62
N CYS A 57 6.68 7.52 5.59
CA CYS A 57 5.59 7.88 6.48
C CYS A 57 5.85 7.51 7.95
N ALA A 58 6.65 6.48 8.20
CA ALA A 58 7.06 6.09 9.55
C ALA A 58 8.16 6.99 10.13
N CYS A 59 8.73 7.93 9.36
CA CYS A 59 9.73 8.91 9.82
C CYS A 59 9.05 10.17 10.40
N ASP A 60 9.79 10.96 11.19
CA ASP A 60 9.26 12.18 11.84
C ASP A 60 9.19 13.38 10.89
N THR A 61 9.98 13.38 9.83
CA THR A 61 10.02 14.45 8.84
C THR A 61 10.31 13.88 7.47
N ILE A 62 9.55 14.33 6.47
CA ILE A 62 9.78 13.97 5.06
C ILE A 62 10.21 15.24 4.32
N VAL A 63 11.43 15.21 3.76
CA VAL A 63 11.95 16.26 2.90
C VAL A 63 11.84 15.80 1.45
N MET A 64 11.13 16.57 0.65
CA MET A 64 10.87 16.28 -0.77
C MET A 64 11.39 17.40 -1.67
N GLY A 65 11.92 17.04 -2.82
CA GLY A 65 12.19 17.96 -3.91
C GLY A 65 10.92 18.28 -4.73
N LYS A 66 10.99 19.30 -5.59
CA LYS A 66 9.85 19.75 -6.41
C LYS A 66 9.31 18.68 -7.35
N HIS A 67 10.16 17.75 -7.78
CA HIS A 67 9.81 16.64 -8.68
C HIS A 67 9.74 15.30 -7.95
N SER A 68 9.79 15.31 -6.62
CA SER A 68 9.76 14.09 -5.83
C SER A 68 8.32 13.59 -5.67
N ALA A 69 8.14 12.27 -5.62
CA ALA A 69 6.82 11.66 -5.50
C ALA A 69 6.79 10.59 -4.41
N LEU A 70 5.66 10.52 -3.71
CA LEU A 70 5.27 9.38 -2.88
C LEU A 70 4.24 8.56 -3.66
N GLY A 71 4.46 7.25 -3.74
CA GLY A 71 3.54 6.31 -4.37
C GLY A 71 2.47 5.83 -3.40
N PRO A 72 1.39 5.23 -3.93
CA PRO A 72 0.31 4.68 -3.12
C PRO A 72 0.84 3.61 -2.17
N ILE A 73 0.33 3.63 -0.93
CA ILE A 73 0.55 2.58 0.08
C ILE A 73 -0.62 1.61 0.16
N ASP A 74 -1.71 1.90 -0.55
CA ASP A 74 -2.92 1.10 -0.47
C ASP A 74 -2.63 -0.34 -0.89
N PRO A 75 -3.24 -1.34 -0.21
CA PRO A 75 -3.20 -2.72 -0.63
C PRO A 75 -3.72 -2.87 -2.06
N GLN A 76 -2.82 -3.04 -3.01
CA GLN A 76 -3.18 -3.26 -4.41
C GLN A 76 -3.24 -4.76 -4.69
N VAL A 77 -4.34 -5.20 -5.30
CA VAL A 77 -4.49 -6.56 -5.80
C VAL A 77 -4.35 -6.55 -7.31
N SER A 78 -3.68 -7.58 -7.83
CA SER A 78 -3.50 -7.75 -9.26
C SER A 78 -4.05 -9.10 -9.69
N PHE A 79 -4.83 -9.13 -10.76
CA PHE A 79 -5.33 -10.38 -11.34
C PHE A 79 -5.29 -10.35 -12.87
N PRO A 80 -5.11 -11.51 -13.52
CA PRO A 80 -5.09 -11.59 -14.96
C PRO A 80 -6.50 -11.36 -15.54
N THR A 81 -6.57 -10.57 -16.60
CA THR A 81 -7.79 -10.33 -17.40
C THR A 81 -7.52 -10.69 -18.86
N ALA A 82 -8.57 -10.73 -19.68
CA ALA A 82 -8.44 -11.00 -21.12
C ALA A 82 -7.55 -9.98 -21.86
N THR A 83 -7.40 -8.77 -21.32
CA THR A 83 -6.62 -7.67 -21.92
C THR A 83 -5.28 -7.42 -21.23
N GLY A 84 -4.90 -8.23 -20.24
CA GLY A 84 -3.65 -8.09 -19.48
C GLY A 84 -3.85 -8.14 -17.97
N THR A 85 -2.84 -7.74 -17.20
CA THR A 85 -2.96 -7.66 -15.74
C THR A 85 -3.73 -6.41 -15.35
N PHE A 86 -4.81 -6.57 -14.58
CA PHE A 86 -5.49 -5.47 -13.95
C PHE A 86 -5.01 -5.34 -12.51
N THR A 87 -4.68 -4.11 -12.10
CA THR A 87 -4.25 -3.79 -10.74
C THR A 87 -5.11 -2.65 -10.21
N ALA A 88 -5.69 -2.85 -9.02
CA ALA A 88 -6.48 -1.83 -8.35
C ALA A 88 -6.34 -1.93 -6.84
N PRO A 89 -6.65 -0.84 -6.10
CA PRO A 89 -6.78 -0.90 -4.65
C PRO A 89 -7.87 -1.90 -4.24
N ALA A 90 -7.57 -2.73 -3.25
CA ALA A 90 -8.51 -3.70 -2.70
C ALA A 90 -9.81 -3.04 -2.22
N GLN A 91 -9.72 -1.83 -1.63
CA GLN A 91 -10.89 -1.08 -1.16
C GLN A 91 -11.83 -0.72 -2.31
N ALA A 92 -11.30 -0.26 -3.44
CA ALA A 92 -12.10 0.12 -4.60
C ALA A 92 -12.90 -1.06 -5.17
N ILE A 93 -12.32 -2.27 -5.14
CA ILE A 93 -13.01 -3.50 -5.58
C ILE A 93 -14.15 -3.87 -4.63
N LEU A 94 -13.94 -3.75 -3.32
CA LEU A 94 -15.00 -4.01 -2.33
C LEU A 94 -16.11 -2.96 -2.41
N ASP A 95 -15.77 -1.69 -2.60
CA ASP A 95 -16.73 -0.61 -2.77
C ASP A 95 -17.58 -0.82 -4.03
N GLU A 96 -16.97 -1.24 -5.15
CA GLU A 96 -17.70 -1.58 -6.38
C GLU A 96 -18.65 -2.78 -6.15
N PHE A 97 -18.22 -3.78 -5.38
CA PHE A 97 -19.08 -4.92 -5.04
C PHE A 97 -20.26 -4.54 -4.14
N GLU A 98 -20.06 -3.66 -3.15
CA GLU A 98 -21.14 -3.15 -2.32
C GLU A 98 -22.09 -2.23 -3.11
N GLN A 99 -21.56 -1.43 -4.03
CA GLN A 99 -22.36 -0.66 -4.98
C GLN A 99 -23.27 -1.59 -5.80
N ALA A 100 -22.72 -2.67 -6.37
CA ALA A 100 -23.50 -3.65 -7.11
C ALA A 100 -24.64 -4.25 -6.29
N LYS A 101 -24.37 -4.62 -5.02
CA LYS A 101 -25.40 -5.13 -4.11
C LYS A 101 -26.52 -4.11 -3.86
N ASN A 102 -26.18 -2.84 -3.71
CA ASN A 102 -27.15 -1.77 -3.46
C ASN A 102 -27.99 -1.46 -4.70
N GLU A 103 -27.34 -1.36 -5.86
CA GLU A 103 -28.02 -1.11 -7.13
C GLU A 103 -28.98 -2.24 -7.51
N ILE A 104 -28.56 -3.51 -7.40
CA ILE A 104 -29.42 -4.67 -7.68
C ILE A 104 -30.65 -4.71 -6.76
N LYS A 105 -30.48 -4.34 -5.48
CA LYS A 105 -31.61 -4.23 -4.54
C LYS A 105 -32.58 -3.11 -4.94
N SER A 106 -32.07 -1.99 -5.44
CA SER A 106 -32.88 -0.84 -5.82
C SER A 106 -33.56 -0.99 -7.19
N ASP A 107 -32.85 -1.59 -8.15
CA ASP A 107 -33.28 -1.81 -9.52
C ASP A 107 -32.73 -3.16 -10.01
N PRO A 108 -33.54 -4.23 -9.93
CA PRO A 108 -33.17 -5.56 -10.42
C PRO A 108 -32.86 -5.61 -11.93
N SER A 109 -33.19 -4.59 -12.72
CA SER A 109 -32.84 -4.55 -14.14
C SER A 109 -31.33 -4.36 -14.38
N THR A 110 -30.58 -3.95 -13.36
CA THR A 110 -29.11 -3.79 -13.41
C THR A 110 -28.35 -5.12 -13.29
N ILE A 111 -29.03 -6.23 -12.99
CA ILE A 111 -28.42 -7.56 -12.83
C ILE A 111 -27.54 -7.97 -14.03
N PRO A 112 -27.98 -7.85 -15.30
CA PRO A 112 -27.15 -8.26 -16.44
C PRO A 112 -25.85 -7.46 -16.55
N LEU A 113 -25.89 -6.17 -16.22
CA LEU A 113 -24.71 -5.30 -16.22
C LEU A 113 -23.71 -5.78 -15.16
N TRP A 114 -24.17 -5.93 -13.92
CA TRP A 114 -23.31 -6.34 -12.80
C TRP A 114 -22.81 -7.78 -12.91
N ALA A 115 -23.64 -8.71 -13.41
CA ALA A 115 -23.23 -10.10 -13.65
C ALA A 115 -22.05 -10.17 -14.63
N SER A 116 -22.09 -9.38 -15.72
CA SER A 116 -21.03 -9.34 -16.72
C SER A 116 -19.69 -8.82 -16.19
N LYS A 117 -19.72 -7.92 -15.20
CA LYS A 117 -18.53 -7.42 -14.50
C LYS A 117 -18.00 -8.43 -13.47
N ILE A 118 -18.88 -8.92 -12.59
CA ILE A 118 -18.48 -9.75 -11.43
C ILE A 118 -18.00 -11.14 -11.86
N GLN A 119 -18.50 -11.69 -12.98
CA GLN A 119 -18.06 -13.00 -13.48
C GLN A 119 -16.55 -13.07 -13.81
N VAL A 120 -15.90 -11.92 -13.97
CA VAL A 120 -14.46 -11.82 -14.27
C VAL A 120 -13.61 -12.08 -13.02
N TYR A 121 -14.18 -11.93 -11.83
CA TYR A 121 -13.45 -12.11 -10.58
C TYR A 121 -13.16 -13.60 -10.31
N PRO A 122 -11.90 -13.96 -10.01
CA PRO A 122 -11.57 -15.32 -9.60
C PRO A 122 -12.30 -15.73 -8.31
N PRO A 123 -12.55 -17.02 -8.09
CA PRO A 123 -13.03 -17.52 -6.81
C PRO A 123 -12.14 -17.07 -5.64
N GLY A 124 -12.74 -16.60 -4.55
CA GLY A 124 -12.02 -16.12 -3.36
C GLY A 124 -11.39 -14.72 -3.50
N PHE A 125 -11.50 -14.06 -4.66
CA PHE A 125 -10.86 -12.76 -4.91
C PHE A 125 -11.33 -11.64 -3.97
N LEU A 126 -12.65 -11.54 -3.72
CA LEU A 126 -13.19 -10.54 -2.79
C LEU A 126 -12.72 -10.78 -1.35
N GLN A 127 -12.63 -12.04 -0.92
CA GLN A 127 -12.10 -12.39 0.40
C GLN A 127 -10.61 -12.02 0.52
N MET A 128 -9.82 -12.25 -0.54
CA MET A 128 -8.43 -11.80 -0.60
C MET A 128 -8.32 -10.28 -0.46
N CYS A 129 -9.17 -9.52 -1.17
CA CYS A 129 -9.21 -8.05 -1.04
C CYS A 129 -9.47 -7.62 0.42
N GLN A 130 -10.48 -8.22 1.06
CA GLN A 130 -10.80 -7.95 2.47
C GLN A 130 -9.62 -8.25 3.39
N THR A 131 -9.06 -9.46 3.31
CA THR A 131 -7.91 -9.86 4.14
C THR A 131 -6.71 -8.94 3.95
N THR A 132 -6.45 -8.48 2.72
CA THR A 132 -5.30 -7.60 2.45
C THR A 132 -5.50 -6.21 3.04
N LEU A 133 -6.74 -5.70 3.06
CA LEU A 133 -7.07 -4.45 3.76
C LEU A 133 -6.97 -4.58 5.27
N ASP A 134 -7.47 -5.68 5.84
CA ASP A 134 -7.45 -5.91 7.28
C ASP A 134 -6.00 -5.98 7.79
N LEU A 135 -5.13 -6.71 7.08
CA LEU A 135 -3.69 -6.76 7.39
C LEU A 135 -3.01 -5.40 7.27
N ALA A 136 -3.41 -4.58 6.30
CA ALA A 136 -2.83 -3.26 6.14
C ALA A 136 -3.25 -2.30 7.25
N LYS A 137 -4.50 -2.40 7.73
CA LYS A 137 -4.97 -1.61 8.88
C LYS A 137 -4.25 -2.01 10.16
N GLU A 138 -4.13 -3.30 10.42
CA GLU A 138 -3.38 -3.83 11.57
C GLU A 138 -1.95 -3.26 11.63
N LYS A 139 -1.25 -3.23 10.50
CA LYS A 139 0.12 -2.72 10.41
C LYS A 139 0.26 -1.19 10.50
N VAL A 140 -0.82 -0.44 10.30
CA VAL A 140 -0.81 1.03 10.43
C VAL A 140 -1.13 1.45 11.87
N GLU A 141 -1.84 0.61 12.63
CA GLU A 141 -2.22 0.89 14.02
C GLU A 141 -1.15 0.50 15.05
N GLU A 142 -0.14 -0.30 14.69
CA GLU A 142 1.07 -0.60 15.49
C GLU A 142 2.12 0.53 15.48
#